data_AF-A0AAD5NHJ0-F1
#
_entry.id   AF-A0AAD5NHJ0-F1
#
_cell.length_a   1.000
_cell.length_b   1.000
_cell.length_c   1.000
_cell.angle_alpha   90.00
_cell.angle_beta   90.00
_cell.angle_gamma   90.00
#
_symmetry.space_group_name_H-M   'P 1'
#
loop_
_entity.id
_entity.type
_entity.pdbx_description
1 polymer ?
#
loop_
_entity_poly.entity_id
_entity_poly.type
_entity_poly.pdbx_seq_one_letter_code
_entity_poly.pdbx_strand_id
1 'polypeptide(L)'
;MILSMQISWLTLKNISSWHCQVCYMAVVDTLSTHSSDEEYLGERQQPWVWFGYTEIIEAFFEFSSEINKIEIEINNRNADPSLRNQCGTRVLPYEILAPSLDPGVTCRGVLNSVSI
;
A
#
# COMPACT_ATOMS: atom_id res chain seq x y z
N MET A 1 -34.65 1.57 20.28
CA MET A 1 -33.81 2.78 20.42
C MET A 1 -32.97 2.74 21.69
N ILE A 2 -33.56 2.56 22.88
CA ILE A 2 -32.82 2.52 24.16
C ILE A 2 -31.81 1.35 24.22
N LEU A 3 -32.21 0.14 23.81
CA LEU A 3 -31.31 -1.02 23.77
C LEU A 3 -30.12 -0.85 22.81
N SER A 4 -30.29 -0.21 21.63
CA SER A 4 -29.17 -0.01 20.70
C SER A 4 -28.18 1.04 21.21
N MET A 5 -28.66 2.05 21.95
CA MET A 5 -27.80 3.01 22.64
C MET A 5 -27.01 2.36 23.78
N GLN A 6 -27.61 1.45 24.55
CA GLN A 6 -26.91 0.72 25.61
C GLN A 6 -25.84 -0.23 25.07
N ILE A 7 -26.10 -0.93 23.96
CA ILE A 7 -25.11 -1.79 23.31
C ILE A 7 -23.93 -0.94 22.79
N SER A 8 -24.22 0.18 22.10
CA SER A 8 -23.19 1.08 21.59
C SER A 8 -22.33 1.69 22.72
N TRP A 9 -22.95 2.03 23.85
CA TRP A 9 -22.26 2.57 25.01
C TRP A 9 -21.37 1.54 25.72
N LEU A 10 -21.82 0.29 25.82
CA LEU A 10 -21.00 -0.82 26.34
C LEU A 10 -19.81 -1.12 25.44
N THR A 11 -19.96 -1.04 24.11
CA THR A 11 -18.84 -1.21 23.18
C THR A 11 -17.80 -0.10 23.29
N LEU A 12 -18.22 1.17 23.39
CA LEU A 12 -17.29 2.30 23.54
C LEU A 12 -16.47 2.22 24.83
N LYS A 13 -17.05 1.67 25.91
CA LYS A 13 -16.33 1.44 27.16
C LYS A 13 -15.26 0.35 27.09
N ASN A 14 -15.33 -0.54 26.10
CA ASN A 14 -14.41 -1.65 25.93
C ASN A 14 -13.30 -1.34 24.92
N ILE A 15 -13.37 -0.17 24.27
CA ILE A 15 -12.34 0.33 23.35
C ILE A 15 -11.38 1.25 24.11
N SER A 16 -10.16 1.42 23.59
CA SER A 16 -9.14 2.32 24.14
C SER A 16 -9.68 3.71 24.47
N SER A 17 -9.12 4.35 25.50
CA SER A 17 -9.46 5.75 25.81
C SER A 17 -9.18 6.69 24.63
N TRP A 18 -9.93 7.80 24.54
CA TRP A 18 -9.78 8.78 23.46
C TRP A 18 -8.33 9.27 23.28
N HIS A 19 -7.59 9.49 24.37
CA HIS A 19 -6.18 9.89 24.31
C HIS A 19 -5.29 8.83 23.65
N CYS A 20 -5.44 7.56 24.03
CA CYS A 20 -4.70 6.46 23.38
C CYS A 20 -5.07 6.32 21.90
N GLN A 21 -6.33 6.57 21.56
CA GLN A 21 -6.84 6.41 20.20
C GLN A 21 -6.31 7.49 19.26
N VAL A 22 -6.24 8.75 19.71
CA VAL A 22 -5.63 9.85 18.93
C VAL A 22 -4.14 9.58 18.70
N CYS A 23 -3.40 9.19 19.74
CA CYS A 23 -1.98 8.86 19.60
C CYS A 23 -1.75 7.68 18.65
N TYR A 24 -2.57 6.63 18.75
CA TYR A 24 -2.50 5.48 17.86
C TYR A 24 -2.73 5.88 16.40
N MET A 25 -3.77 6.68 16.12
CA MET A 25 -4.05 7.14 14.76
C MET A 25 -2.92 8.00 14.20
N ALA A 26 -2.31 8.88 15.01
CA ALA A 26 -1.17 9.68 14.56
C ALA A 26 0.06 8.83 14.22
N VAL A 27 0.33 7.78 15.01
CA VAL A 27 1.43 6.84 14.73
C VAL A 27 1.14 6.06 13.44
N VAL A 28 -0.07 5.52 13.29
CA VAL A 28 -0.44 4.77 12.07
C VAL A 28 -0.35 5.65 10.83
N ASP A 29 -0.82 6.90 10.89
CA ASP A 29 -0.73 7.86 9.79
C ASP A 29 0.73 8.12 9.38
N THR A 30 1.60 8.33 10.37
CA THR A 30 3.04 8.53 10.15
C THR A 30 3.69 7.30 9.50
N LEU A 31 3.40 6.10 10.00
CA LEU A 31 3.96 4.85 9.48
C LEU A 31 3.38 4.45 8.11
N SER A 32 2.22 5.00 7.75
CA SER A 32 1.56 4.73 6.46
C SER A 32 1.93 5.73 5.38
N THR A 33 2.77 6.73 5.70
CA THR A 33 3.18 7.77 4.76
C THR A 33 4.46 7.35 4.06
N HIS A 34 4.42 7.28 2.73
CA HIS A 34 5.63 7.09 1.94
C HIS A 34 6.41 8.41 1.80
N SER A 35 7.72 8.37 2.03
CA SER A 35 8.58 9.53 1.78
C SER A 35 8.79 9.77 0.27
N SER A 36 9.06 11.01 -0.12
CA SER A 36 9.24 11.38 -1.54
C SER A 36 10.54 10.84 -2.16
N ASP A 37 11.50 10.46 -1.33
CA ASP A 37 12.80 9.91 -1.69
C ASP A 37 12.85 8.37 -1.62
N GLU A 38 11.71 7.71 -1.39
CA GLU A 38 11.62 6.26 -1.34
C GLU A 38 11.96 5.58 -2.68
N GLU A 39 12.56 4.39 -2.59
CA GLU A 39 12.82 3.53 -3.74
C GLU A 39 11.80 2.38 -3.79
N TYR A 40 11.02 2.33 -4.86
CA TYR A 40 10.01 1.30 -5.10
C TYR A 40 10.57 0.10 -5.86
N LEU A 41 9.83 -1.00 -5.79
CA LEU A 41 10.16 -2.23 -6.49
C LEU A 41 10.21 -2.00 -8.01
N GLY A 42 11.34 -2.35 -8.62
CA GLY A 42 11.58 -2.12 -10.06
C GLY A 42 12.17 -0.74 -10.37
N GLU A 43 12.40 0.11 -9.36
CA GLU A 43 13.09 1.38 -9.47
C GLU A 43 14.46 1.35 -8.78
N ARG A 44 15.35 2.27 -9.20
CA ARG A 44 16.67 2.44 -8.60
C ARG A 44 17.23 3.83 -8.88
N GLN A 45 17.59 4.58 -7.85
CA GLN A 45 18.13 5.95 -8.01
C GLN A 45 19.59 5.97 -8.46
N GLN A 46 20.35 4.88 -8.22
CA GLN A 46 21.77 4.78 -8.59
C GLN A 46 22.07 3.66 -9.61
N PRO A 47 21.66 3.79 -10.89
CA PRO A 47 21.91 2.77 -11.91
C PRO A 47 23.39 2.57 -12.25
N TRP A 48 24.22 3.59 -12.03
CA TRP A 48 25.65 3.57 -12.33
C TRP A 48 26.46 2.61 -11.46
N VAL A 49 25.89 2.06 -10.39
CA VAL A 49 26.57 1.03 -9.57
C VAL A 49 26.85 -0.24 -10.39
N TRP A 50 26.07 -0.50 -11.45
CA TRP A 50 26.25 -1.65 -12.33
C TRP A 50 26.90 -1.30 -13.67
N PHE A 51 27.50 -0.11 -13.78
CA PHE A 51 28.12 0.33 -15.01
C PHE A 51 29.25 -0.64 -15.43
N GLY A 52 29.20 -1.10 -16.67
CA GLY A 52 30.13 -2.12 -17.19
C GLY A 52 29.61 -3.57 -17.14
N TYR A 53 28.46 -3.81 -16.51
CA TYR A 53 27.79 -5.12 -16.48
C TYR A 53 26.46 -5.06 -17.24
N THR A 54 26.54 -5.09 -18.57
CA THR A 54 25.36 -4.98 -19.45
C THR A 54 24.28 -6.02 -19.13
N GLU A 55 24.69 -7.26 -18.83
CA GLU A 55 23.77 -8.36 -18.48
C GLU A 55 22.93 -8.05 -17.22
N ILE A 56 23.53 -7.43 -16.20
CA ILE A 56 22.82 -7.07 -14.96
C ILE A 56 21.80 -5.96 -15.24
N ILE A 57 22.20 -4.99 -16.06
CA ILE A 57 21.33 -3.87 -16.44
C ILE A 57 20.13 -4.38 -17.25
N GLU A 58 20.37 -5.25 -18.24
CA GLU A 58 19.30 -5.85 -19.04
C GLU A 58 18.34 -6.68 -18.19
N ALA A 59 18.86 -7.54 -17.30
CA ALA A 59 18.03 -8.34 -16.40
C ALA A 59 17.19 -7.46 -15.45
N PHE A 60 17.74 -6.33 -14.98
CA PHE A 60 16.98 -5.38 -14.15
C PHE A 60 15.87 -4.69 -14.94
N PHE A 61 16.11 -4.31 -16.19
CA PHE A 61 15.07 -3.74 -17.05
C PHE A 61 13.96 -4.73 -17.35
N GLU A 62 14.30 -6.01 -17.60
CA GLU A 62 13.32 -7.07 -17.75
C GLU A 62 12.47 -7.23 -16.49
N PHE A 63 13.12 -7.28 -15.31
CA PHE A 63 12.44 -7.31 -14.03
C PHE A 63 11.47 -6.12 -13.84
N SER A 64 11.93 -4.89 -14.06
CA SER A 64 11.10 -3.68 -13.95
C SER A 64 9.90 -3.71 -14.91
N SER A 65 10.11 -4.21 -16.14
CA SER A 65 9.03 -4.44 -17.10
C SER A 65 7.99 -5.45 -16.60
N GLU A 66 8.41 -6.57 -16.01
CA GLU A 66 7.48 -7.55 -15.43
C GLU A 66 6.70 -6.98 -14.23
N ILE A 67 7.35 -6.18 -13.38
CA ILE A 67 6.68 -5.49 -12.27
C ILE A 67 5.56 -4.57 -12.80
N ASN A 68 5.82 -3.80 -13.86
CA ASN A 68 4.80 -2.96 -14.49
C ASN A 68 3.62 -3.77 -15.06
N LYS A 69 3.87 -4.97 -15.61
CA LYS A 69 2.80 -5.86 -16.09
C LYS A 69 1.93 -6.39 -14.94
N ILE A 70 2.54 -6.68 -13.78
CA ILE A 70 1.81 -7.10 -12.58
C ILE A 70 0.85 -6.01 -12.13
N GLU A 71 1.24 -4.74 -12.20
CA GLU A 71 0.33 -3.63 -11.87
C GLU A 71 -0.92 -3.62 -12.76
N ILE A 72 -0.73 -3.79 -14.07
CA ILE A 72 -1.85 -3.88 -15.03
C ILE A 72 -2.78 -5.04 -14.67
N GLU A 73 -2.22 -6.19 -14.32
CA GLU A 73 -2.99 -7.37 -13.90
C GLU A 73 -3.76 -7.12 -12.58
N ILE A 74 -3.17 -6.44 -11.60
CA ILE A 74 -3.86 -6.04 -10.36
C ILE A 74 -5.05 -5.14 -10.70
N ASN A 75 -4.86 -4.15 -11.57
CA ASN A 75 -5.93 -3.25 -12.01
C ASN A 75 -7.06 -3.99 -12.73
N ASN A 76 -6.72 -4.95 -13.61
CA ASN A 76 -7.70 -5.78 -14.29
C ASN A 76 -8.53 -6.62 -13.31
N ARG A 77 -7.89 -7.18 -12.27
CA ARG A 77 -8.58 -7.96 -11.23
C ARG A 77 -9.47 -7.09 -10.34
N ASN A 78 -9.01 -5.90 -9.96
CA ASN A 78 -9.84 -4.94 -9.22
C ASN A 78 -11.08 -4.51 -10.03
N ALA A 79 -11.00 -4.53 -11.36
CA ALA A 79 -12.12 -4.23 -12.24
C ALA A 79 -13.05 -5.44 -12.52
N ASP A 80 -12.62 -6.67 -12.24
CA ASP A 80 -13.41 -7.87 -12.52
C ASP A 80 -14.51 -8.08 -11.44
N PRO A 81 -15.80 -7.93 -11.79
CA PRO A 81 -16.90 -8.12 -10.85
C PRO A 81 -17.07 -9.57 -10.38
N SER A 82 -16.44 -10.54 -11.05
CA SER A 82 -16.41 -11.94 -10.61
C SER A 82 -15.59 -12.12 -9.32
N LEU A 83 -14.60 -11.23 -9.09
CA LEU A 83 -13.73 -11.22 -7.92
C LEU A 83 -14.36 -10.40 -6.78
N ARG A 84 -15.35 -11.01 -6.12
CA ARG A 84 -16.19 -10.39 -5.06
C ARG A 84 -15.42 -9.81 -3.86
N ASN A 85 -14.18 -10.25 -3.63
CA ASN A 85 -13.33 -9.76 -2.54
C ASN A 85 -12.51 -8.52 -2.94
N GLN A 86 -12.53 -8.14 -4.22
CA GLN A 86 -11.76 -7.02 -4.78
C GLN A 86 -12.68 -5.99 -5.47
N CYS A 87 -13.88 -6.42 -5.90
CA CYS A 87 -14.86 -5.56 -6.56
C CYS A 87 -16.23 -5.62 -5.86
N GLY A 88 -16.77 -4.46 -5.44
CA GLY A 88 -18.10 -4.35 -4.84
C GLY A 88 -18.36 -3.07 -4.03
N THR A 89 -19.64 -2.79 -3.73
CA THR A 89 -20.02 -1.67 -2.86
C THR A 89 -19.49 -1.89 -1.44
N ARG A 90 -18.61 -1.00 -0.96
CA ARG A 90 -17.84 -1.08 0.30
C ARG A 90 -16.57 -1.93 0.28
N VAL A 91 -16.11 -2.40 -0.87
CA VAL A 91 -14.78 -3.00 -1.02
C VAL A 91 -13.86 -1.96 -1.63
N LEU A 92 -12.78 -1.59 -0.93
CA LEU A 92 -11.73 -0.76 -1.51
C LEU A 92 -10.94 -1.61 -2.53
N PRO A 93 -10.53 -1.05 -3.68
CA PRO A 93 -9.63 -1.74 -4.60
C PRO A 93 -8.41 -2.28 -3.86
N TYR A 94 -8.02 -3.51 -4.19
CA TYR A 94 -6.86 -4.13 -3.55
C TYR A 94 -5.59 -3.65 -4.26
N GLU A 95 -5.00 -2.57 -3.74
CA GLU A 95 -3.83 -1.92 -4.34
C GLU A 95 -2.55 -2.03 -3.49
N ILE A 96 -2.61 -2.72 -2.34
CA ILE A 96 -1.47 -2.83 -1.40
C ILE A 96 -0.20 -3.40 -2.07
N LEU A 97 -0.36 -4.24 -3.10
CA LEU A 97 0.74 -4.83 -3.86
C LEU A 97 0.99 -4.15 -5.22
N ALA A 98 0.32 -3.05 -5.50
CA ALA A 98 0.59 -2.27 -6.72
C ALA A 98 1.94 -1.53 -6.54
N PRO A 99 2.90 -1.72 -7.46
CA PRO A 99 4.28 -1.29 -7.28
C PRO A 99 4.47 0.23 -7.41
N SER A 100 3.81 0.90 -8.36
CA SER A 100 4.03 2.33 -8.62
C SER A 100 3.23 3.26 -7.70
N LEU A 101 3.72 4.49 -7.52
CA LEU A 101 3.13 5.50 -6.64
C LEU A 101 3.36 6.96 -7.08
N ASP A 102 2.42 7.84 -6.70
CA ASP A 102 2.65 9.26 -6.40
C ASP A 102 2.85 9.47 -4.88
N PRO A 103 3.78 10.32 -4.40
CA PRO A 103 4.11 10.45 -2.97
C PRO A 103 2.90 10.77 -2.04
N GLY A 104 2.86 10.17 -0.85
CA GLY A 104 1.87 10.49 0.20
C GLY A 104 1.37 9.30 1.02
N VAL A 105 0.25 9.48 1.71
CA VAL A 105 -0.49 8.38 2.37
C VAL A 105 -1.29 7.65 1.32
N THR A 106 -0.73 6.55 0.85
CA THR A 106 -1.29 5.76 -0.24
C THR A 106 -1.46 4.31 0.20
N CYS A 107 -2.58 3.69 -0.16
CA CYS A 107 -2.82 2.27 0.10
C CYS A 107 -2.17 1.37 -0.97
N ARG A 108 -1.05 1.81 -1.54
CA ARG A 108 -0.28 1.21 -2.65
C ARG A 108 1.18 1.64 -2.54
N GLY A 109 2.05 1.08 -3.38
CA GLY A 109 3.50 1.36 -3.41
C GLY A 109 4.30 0.31 -2.64
N VAL A 110 5.01 -0.56 -3.35
CA VAL A 110 5.85 -1.60 -2.74
C VAL A 110 7.29 -1.12 -2.67
N LEU A 111 7.80 -0.93 -1.45
CA LEU A 111 9.17 -0.47 -1.21
C LEU A 111 10.19 -1.59 -1.42
N ASN A 112 11.40 -1.23 -1.84
CA ASN A 112 12.53 -2.15 -1.95
C ASN A 112 13.02 -2.68 -0.58
N SER A 113 12.75 -1.96 0.51
CA SER A 113 13.28 -2.25 1.84
C SER A 113 12.29 -1.87 2.95
N VAL A 114 12.61 -2.24 4.19
CA VAL A 114 11.89 -1.79 5.39
C VAL A 114 12.48 -0.46 5.84
N SER A 115 11.91 0.65 5.39
CA SER A 115 12.41 2.01 5.65
C SER A 115 11.63 2.79 6.71
N ILE A 116 10.47 2.29 7.16
CA ILE A 116 9.60 2.90 8.18
C ILE A 116 9.07 1.88 9.18
#